data_AF-A0A7J2TB23-F1
#
_entry.id   AF-A0A7J2TB23-F1
#
_cell.length_a   1.000
_cell.length_b   1.000
_cell.length_c   1.000
_cell.angle_alpha   90.00
_cell.angle_beta   90.00
_cell.angle_gamma   90.00
#
_symmetry.space_group_name_H-M   'P 1'
#
loop_
_entity.id
_entity.type
_entity.pdbx_description
1 polymer ?
#
loop_
_entity_poly.entity_id
_entity_poly.type
_entity_poly.pdbx_seq_one_letter_code
_entity_poly.pdbx_strand_id
1 'polypeptide(L)'
;MTYEEVLPVVRELAKEYNIKGNPNNLRKFMEKAFERATVEYDLCKDFQRRAKVYGDVFEAVFMVVIEELFGETLSEHGITLIHDCEIEIACLMGQGKADFVAVDRNGNIKAVIEAKGSASYIVCEGRKMKLKMPGLMRTDTTKKAAANATQVKFGISNNMPYIIVTSHKPRPKSNSECILNLITGSGKLIDMVVDVTDVGELKQMVKYIVEAKAHNIRCKSSQRTKNMSLTRYFTQH
;
A
#
# COMPACT_ATOMS: atom_id res chain seq x y z
N MET A 1 4.18 -17.83 2.20
CA MET A 1 3.37 -16.65 1.88
C MET A 1 4.26 -15.56 1.35
N THR A 2 4.32 -15.47 0.03
CA THR A 2 4.79 -14.30 -0.70
C THR A 2 3.59 -13.47 -1.15
N TYR A 3 3.81 -12.24 -1.60
CA TYR A 3 2.77 -11.39 -2.17
C TYR A 3 1.94 -12.10 -3.26
N GLU A 4 2.59 -12.87 -4.14
CA GLU A 4 1.94 -13.60 -5.22
C GLU A 4 1.00 -14.71 -4.72
N GLU A 5 1.28 -15.30 -3.56
CA GLU A 5 0.41 -16.29 -2.92
C GLU A 5 -0.79 -15.62 -2.23
N VAL A 6 -0.60 -14.40 -1.70
CA VAL A 6 -1.66 -13.66 -0.99
C VAL A 6 -2.66 -13.02 -1.95
N LEU A 7 -2.18 -12.45 -3.05
CA LEU A 7 -3.00 -11.61 -3.93
C LEU A 7 -4.29 -12.29 -4.43
N PRO A 8 -4.29 -13.56 -4.89
CA PRO A 8 -5.52 -14.25 -5.29
C PRO A 8 -6.51 -14.41 -4.14
N VAL A 9 -6.02 -14.71 -2.93
CA VAL A 9 -6.86 -14.86 -1.73
C VAL A 9 -7.53 -13.53 -1.36
N VAL A 10 -6.79 -12.42 -1.45
CA VAL A 10 -7.34 -11.10 -1.18
C VAL A 10 -8.38 -10.70 -2.23
N ARG A 11 -8.18 -11.05 -3.50
CA ARG A 11 -9.18 -10.83 -4.56
C ARG A 11 -10.46 -11.63 -4.33
N GLU A 12 -10.36 -12.87 -3.88
CA GLU A 12 -11.52 -13.68 -3.49
C GLU A 12 -12.31 -13.00 -2.36
N LEU A 13 -11.61 -12.58 -1.30
CA LEU A 13 -12.23 -11.88 -0.16
C LEU A 13 -12.88 -10.55 -0.59
N ALA A 14 -12.28 -9.80 -1.51
CA ALA A 14 -12.87 -8.56 -2.00
C ALA A 14 -14.24 -8.78 -2.66
N LYS A 15 -14.41 -9.89 -3.39
CA LYS A 15 -15.69 -10.30 -3.97
C LYS A 15 -16.67 -10.76 -2.90
N GLU A 16 -16.23 -11.61 -1.96
CA GLU A 16 -17.07 -12.09 -0.84
C GLU A 16 -17.65 -10.93 -0.03
N TYR A 17 -16.84 -9.92 0.26
CA TYR A 17 -17.25 -8.74 1.00
C TYR A 17 -17.89 -7.64 0.13
N ASN A 18 -17.99 -7.87 -1.19
CA ASN A 18 -18.54 -6.94 -2.18
C ASN A 18 -18.02 -5.50 -1.99
N ILE A 19 -16.70 -5.33 -1.93
CA ILE A 19 -16.12 -4.01 -1.63
C ILE A 19 -16.39 -3.00 -2.76
N LYS A 20 -16.53 -3.46 -4.01
CA LYS A 20 -16.88 -2.62 -5.17
C LYS A 20 -18.29 -2.02 -5.04
N GLY A 21 -19.27 -2.84 -4.67
CA GLY A 21 -20.66 -2.39 -4.47
C GLY A 21 -20.94 -1.76 -3.11
N ASN A 22 -20.16 -2.10 -2.08
CA ASN A 22 -20.35 -1.60 -0.71
C ASN A 22 -19.00 -1.28 -0.02
N PRO A 23 -18.40 -0.11 -0.29
CA PRO A 23 -17.11 0.27 0.28
C PRO A 23 -17.07 0.39 1.81
N ASN A 24 -18.22 0.44 2.50
CA ASN A 24 -18.27 0.40 3.96
C ASN A 24 -17.73 -0.93 4.54
N ASN A 25 -17.60 -1.95 3.70
CA ASN A 25 -17.02 -3.25 4.09
C ASN A 25 -15.49 -3.28 4.08
N LEU A 26 -14.79 -2.24 3.59
CA LEU A 26 -13.32 -2.23 3.45
C LEU A 26 -12.59 -2.64 4.72
N ARG A 27 -12.99 -2.13 5.88
CA ARG A 27 -12.34 -2.51 7.15
C ARG A 27 -12.57 -3.97 7.52
N LYS A 28 -13.77 -4.51 7.29
CA LYS A 28 -14.07 -5.93 7.56
C LYS A 28 -13.29 -6.84 6.62
N PHE A 29 -13.27 -6.49 5.33
CA PHE A 29 -12.49 -7.16 4.29
C PHE A 29 -11.00 -7.22 4.65
N MET A 30 -10.40 -6.08 4.99
CA MET A 30 -8.98 -6.00 5.35
C MET A 30 -8.66 -6.84 6.59
N GLU A 31 -9.46 -6.74 7.66
CA GLU A 31 -9.24 -7.55 8.86
C GLU A 31 -9.40 -9.04 8.58
N LYS A 32 -10.32 -9.43 7.67
CA LYS A 32 -10.47 -10.83 7.28
C LYS A 32 -9.27 -11.35 6.49
N ALA A 33 -8.67 -10.54 5.63
CA ALA A 33 -7.43 -10.89 4.93
C ALA A 33 -6.29 -11.19 5.91
N PHE A 34 -6.12 -10.34 6.93
CA PHE A 34 -5.14 -10.60 8.00
C PHE A 34 -5.48 -11.83 8.85
N GLU A 35 -6.74 -12.04 9.19
CA GLU A 35 -7.19 -13.22 9.95
C GLU A 35 -6.87 -14.51 9.19
N ARG A 36 -7.20 -14.58 7.89
CA ARG A 36 -6.91 -15.73 7.03
C ARG A 36 -5.42 -16.04 6.97
N ALA A 37 -4.59 -15.02 6.72
CA ALA A 37 -3.13 -15.18 6.72
C ALA A 37 -2.57 -15.61 8.09
N THR A 38 -3.18 -15.18 9.20
CA THR A 38 -2.74 -15.58 10.54
C THR A 38 -2.96 -17.08 10.78
N VAL A 39 -4.14 -17.58 10.40
CA VAL A 39 -4.53 -18.99 10.57
C VAL A 39 -3.74 -19.90 9.64
N GLU A 40 -3.66 -19.55 8.34
CA GLU A 40 -3.02 -20.40 7.34
C GLU A 40 -1.51 -20.56 7.56
N TYR A 41 -0.84 -19.63 8.25
CA TYR A 41 0.62 -19.60 8.38
C TYR A 41 1.15 -19.72 9.81
N ASP A 42 0.28 -20.02 10.78
CA ASP A 42 0.62 -20.11 12.20
C ASP A 42 1.47 -18.92 12.68
N LEU A 43 0.97 -17.70 12.45
CA LEU A 43 1.72 -16.46 12.72
C LEU A 43 1.74 -16.07 14.22
N CYS A 44 1.39 -16.99 15.11
CA CYS A 44 1.25 -16.73 16.54
C CYS A 44 2.61 -16.60 17.24
N LYS A 45 3.59 -17.41 16.84
CA LYS A 45 4.85 -17.57 17.59
C LYS A 45 6.00 -16.72 17.07
N ASP A 46 5.98 -16.34 15.79
CA ASP A 46 7.08 -15.62 15.14
C ASP A 46 6.71 -14.18 14.77
N PHE A 47 7.27 -13.22 15.52
CA PHE A 47 7.03 -11.80 15.29
C PHE A 47 7.60 -11.31 13.96
N GLN A 48 8.80 -11.74 13.57
CA GLN A 48 9.47 -11.25 12.37
C GLN A 48 8.75 -11.78 11.12
N ARG A 49 8.45 -13.08 11.10
CA ARG A 49 7.67 -13.69 10.03
C ARG A 49 6.29 -13.05 9.92
N ARG A 50 5.61 -12.81 11.04
CA ARG A 50 4.31 -12.12 11.05
C ARG A 50 4.41 -10.71 10.47
N ALA A 51 5.44 -9.94 10.82
CA ALA A 51 5.63 -8.60 10.30
C ALA A 51 5.81 -8.59 8.77
N LYS A 52 6.58 -9.55 8.22
CA LYS A 52 6.74 -9.71 6.77
C LYS A 52 5.42 -10.09 6.09
N VAL A 53 4.75 -11.13 6.56
CA VAL A 53 3.49 -11.61 5.97
C VAL A 53 2.39 -10.56 6.05
N TYR A 54 2.28 -9.82 7.16
CA TYR A 54 1.31 -8.72 7.25
C TYR A 54 1.65 -7.55 6.32
N GLY A 55 2.93 -7.32 6.01
CA GLY A 55 3.32 -6.40 4.95
C GLY A 55 2.74 -6.84 3.59
N ASP A 56 3.02 -8.09 3.19
CA ASP A 56 2.55 -8.66 1.92
C ASP A 56 1.02 -8.66 1.81
N VAL A 57 0.33 -9.01 2.90
CA VAL A 57 -1.14 -8.96 2.97
C VAL A 57 -1.65 -7.54 2.82
N PHE A 58 -1.01 -6.56 3.46
CA PHE A 58 -1.46 -5.18 3.38
C PHE A 58 -1.22 -4.58 1.99
N GLU A 59 -0.08 -4.89 1.37
CA GLU A 59 0.20 -4.51 -0.02
C GLU A 59 -0.85 -5.10 -0.97
N ALA A 60 -1.17 -6.40 -0.84
CA ALA A 60 -2.21 -7.04 -1.64
C ALA A 60 -3.60 -6.42 -1.39
N VAL A 61 -3.95 -6.12 -0.13
CA VAL A 61 -5.18 -5.39 0.21
C VAL A 61 -5.23 -4.05 -0.50
N PHE A 62 -4.16 -3.26 -0.43
CA PHE A 62 -4.12 -1.96 -1.08
C PHE A 62 -4.29 -2.07 -2.60
N MET A 63 -3.55 -2.99 -3.25
CA MET A 63 -3.67 -3.23 -4.69
C MET A 63 -5.12 -3.54 -5.08
N VAL A 64 -5.76 -4.48 -4.39
CA VAL A 64 -7.13 -4.91 -4.70
C VAL A 64 -8.15 -3.80 -4.44
N VAL A 65 -7.98 -3.00 -3.38
CA VAL A 65 -8.86 -1.84 -3.13
C VAL A 65 -8.77 -0.83 -4.27
N ILE A 66 -7.56 -0.55 -4.78
CA ILE A 66 -7.38 0.37 -5.90
C ILE A 66 -7.94 -0.20 -7.20
N GLU A 67 -7.71 -1.48 -7.48
CA GLU A 67 -8.27 -2.18 -8.65
C GLU A 67 -9.80 -2.12 -8.66
N GLU A 68 -10.45 -2.50 -7.55
CA GLU A 68 -11.91 -2.62 -7.46
C GLU A 68 -12.63 -1.27 -7.45
N LEU A 69 -12.07 -0.26 -6.78
CA LEU A 69 -12.75 1.03 -6.58
C LEU A 69 -12.35 2.11 -7.59
N PHE A 70 -11.13 2.04 -8.12
CA PHE A 70 -10.54 3.13 -8.91
C PHE A 70 -9.85 2.65 -10.20
N GLY A 71 -9.91 1.35 -10.51
CA GLY A 71 -9.27 0.78 -11.70
C GLY A 71 -9.75 1.40 -13.01
N GLU A 72 -11.06 1.67 -13.13
CA GLU A 72 -11.66 2.35 -14.28
C GLU A 72 -11.12 3.78 -14.42
N THR A 73 -11.19 4.58 -13.35
CA THR A 73 -10.67 5.97 -13.32
C THR A 73 -9.19 6.05 -13.67
N LEU A 74 -8.35 5.17 -13.11
CA LEU A 74 -6.93 5.15 -13.41
C LEU A 74 -6.68 4.74 -14.87
N SER A 75 -7.41 3.74 -15.38
CA SER A 75 -7.29 3.26 -16.76
C SER A 75 -7.67 4.34 -17.79
N GLU A 76 -8.74 5.09 -17.55
CA GLU A 76 -9.16 6.23 -18.39
C GLU A 76 -8.04 7.27 -18.53
N HIS A 77 -7.34 7.55 -17.44
CA HIS A 77 -6.19 8.47 -17.40
C HIS A 77 -4.88 7.84 -17.86
N GLY A 78 -4.89 6.56 -18.27
CA GLY A 78 -3.70 5.85 -18.71
C GLY A 78 -2.67 5.65 -17.60
N ILE A 79 -3.16 5.49 -16.36
CA ILE A 79 -2.32 5.28 -15.18
C ILE A 79 -2.40 3.82 -14.77
N THR A 80 -1.26 3.25 -14.42
CA THR A 80 -1.17 1.87 -13.90
C THR A 80 -0.37 1.88 -12.60
N LEU A 81 -0.75 1.01 -11.67
CA LEU A 81 0.00 0.78 -10.45
C LEU A 81 0.93 -0.42 -10.64
N ILE A 82 2.21 -0.24 -10.35
CA ILE A 82 3.24 -1.28 -10.39
C ILE A 82 3.68 -1.56 -8.97
N HIS A 83 3.61 -2.84 -8.57
CA HIS A 83 4.12 -3.34 -7.29
C HIS A 83 5.60 -3.71 -7.39
N ASP A 84 6.33 -3.59 -6.28
CA ASP A 84 7.72 -4.04 -6.10
C ASP A 84 8.71 -3.41 -7.11
N CYS A 85 8.79 -2.08 -7.06
CA CYS A 85 9.51 -1.29 -8.05
C CYS A 85 10.94 -0.91 -7.61
N GLU A 86 11.94 -1.26 -8.42
CA GLU A 86 13.30 -0.76 -8.23
C GLU A 86 13.48 0.64 -8.87
N ILE A 87 14.02 1.55 -8.08
CA ILE A 87 14.35 2.93 -8.49
C ILE A 87 15.78 3.24 -8.03
N GLU A 88 16.72 2.90 -8.90
CA GLU A 88 18.17 2.99 -8.64
C GLU A 88 18.61 4.39 -8.21
N ILE A 89 18.12 5.43 -8.89
CA ILE A 89 18.47 6.82 -8.58
C ILE A 89 17.99 7.28 -7.20
N ALA A 90 16.98 6.60 -6.64
CA ALA A 90 16.47 6.83 -5.29
C ALA A 90 17.08 5.86 -4.26
N CYS A 91 18.06 5.03 -4.64
CA CYS A 91 18.58 3.96 -3.78
C CYS A 91 17.49 2.97 -3.29
N LEU A 92 16.38 2.83 -4.03
CA LEU A 92 15.30 1.90 -3.72
C LEU A 92 15.52 0.60 -4.51
N MET A 93 16.35 -0.29 -3.97
CA MET A 93 16.80 -1.52 -4.62
C MET A 93 16.67 -2.74 -3.68
N GLY A 94 16.56 -3.94 -4.24
CA GLY A 94 16.56 -5.18 -3.45
C GLY A 94 15.42 -5.27 -2.44
N GLN A 95 15.73 -5.35 -1.14
CA GLN A 95 14.73 -5.39 -0.05
C GLN A 95 14.14 -3.99 0.28
N GLY A 96 14.71 -2.92 -0.29
CA GLY A 96 14.30 -1.53 -0.06
C GLY A 96 13.60 -0.89 -1.24
N LYS A 97 12.96 -1.69 -2.11
CA LYS A 97 12.18 -1.21 -3.25
C LYS A 97 11.00 -0.35 -2.81
N ALA A 98 10.47 0.43 -3.74
CA ALA A 98 9.17 1.07 -3.54
C ALA A 98 8.08 -0.01 -3.52
N ASP A 99 7.21 0.01 -2.51
CA ASP A 99 6.10 -0.93 -2.41
C ASP A 99 5.21 -0.82 -3.68
N PHE A 100 4.87 0.42 -4.08
CA PHE A 100 4.18 0.69 -5.34
C PHE A 100 4.66 1.98 -6.02
N VAL A 101 4.50 2.03 -7.34
CA VAL A 101 4.56 3.26 -8.12
C VAL A 101 3.34 3.39 -9.02
N ALA A 102 2.80 4.60 -9.15
CA ALA A 102 1.86 4.92 -10.21
C ALA A 102 2.64 5.40 -11.43
N VAL A 103 2.38 4.85 -12.61
CA VAL A 103 3.05 5.23 -13.87
C VAL A 103 2.05 5.68 -14.93
N ASP A 104 2.48 6.54 -15.85
CA ASP A 104 1.73 6.88 -17.05
C ASP A 104 1.84 5.79 -18.15
N ARG A 105 1.18 6.01 -19.30
CA ARG A 105 1.22 5.10 -20.47
C ARG A 105 2.61 4.87 -21.04
N ASN A 106 3.56 5.77 -20.77
CA ASN A 106 4.94 5.68 -21.24
C ASN A 106 5.86 4.98 -20.20
N GLY A 107 5.29 4.55 -19.07
CA GLY A 107 6.02 3.95 -17.96
C GLY A 107 6.77 4.95 -17.08
N ASN A 108 6.46 6.25 -17.20
CA ASN A 108 7.06 7.30 -16.38
C ASN A 108 6.36 7.38 -15.03
N ILE A 109 7.13 7.46 -13.95
CA ILE A 109 6.59 7.50 -12.59
C ILE A 109 5.86 8.84 -12.35
N LYS A 110 4.61 8.74 -11.89
CA LYS A 110 3.77 9.86 -11.42
C LYS A 110 3.74 9.98 -9.90
N ALA A 111 3.85 8.87 -9.18
CA ALA A 111 3.91 8.86 -7.72
C ALA A 111 4.62 7.62 -7.19
N VAL A 112 5.29 7.76 -6.05
CA VAL A 112 5.79 6.65 -5.24
C VAL A 112 4.85 6.47 -4.05
N ILE A 113 4.43 5.22 -3.80
CA ILE A 113 3.44 4.89 -2.78
C ILE A 113 4.02 3.82 -1.86
N GLU A 114 4.08 4.13 -0.58
CA GLU A 114 4.58 3.25 0.46
C GLU A 114 3.40 2.68 1.27
N ALA A 115 3.31 1.36 1.35
CA ALA A 115 2.28 0.65 2.08
C ALA A 115 2.76 0.27 3.48
N LYS A 116 2.10 0.81 4.52
CA LYS A 116 2.47 0.61 5.92
C LYS A 116 1.27 0.22 6.77
N GLY A 117 0.87 -1.05 6.68
CA GLY A 117 -0.26 -1.58 7.42
C GLY A 117 0.06 -2.80 8.27
N SER A 118 -0.91 -3.19 9.08
CA SER A 118 -0.88 -4.34 9.99
C SER A 118 -2.30 -4.64 10.45
N ALA A 119 -2.54 -5.88 10.87
CA ALA A 119 -3.80 -6.28 11.50
C ALA A 119 -4.10 -5.48 12.78
N SER A 120 -5.38 -5.29 13.12
CA SER A 120 -5.78 -4.75 14.44
C SER A 120 -5.57 -5.76 15.57
N TYR A 121 -5.66 -7.05 15.24
CA TYR A 121 -5.55 -8.16 16.18
C TYR A 121 -4.93 -9.38 15.49
N ILE A 122 -4.49 -10.35 16.28
CA ILE A 122 -4.08 -11.67 15.81
C ILE A 122 -5.02 -12.72 16.38
N VAL A 123 -5.29 -13.79 15.62
CA VAL A 123 -6.09 -14.92 16.08
C VAL A 123 -5.17 -16.10 16.36
N CYS A 124 -5.04 -16.46 17.64
CA CYS A 124 -4.20 -17.55 18.09
C CYS A 124 -5.00 -18.51 18.95
N GLU A 125 -5.01 -19.79 18.59
CA GLU A 125 -5.76 -20.83 19.32
C GLU A 125 -7.24 -20.43 19.51
N GLY A 126 -7.85 -19.84 18.47
CA GLY A 126 -9.23 -19.35 18.49
C GLY A 126 -9.46 -18.05 19.28
N ARG A 127 -8.42 -17.46 19.90
CA ARG A 127 -8.52 -16.23 20.69
C ARG A 127 -8.03 -15.02 19.91
N LYS A 128 -8.83 -13.93 19.92
CA LYS A 128 -8.45 -12.63 19.33
C LYS A 128 -7.61 -11.82 20.33
N MET A 129 -6.38 -11.51 19.97
CA MET A 129 -5.46 -10.69 20.77
C MET A 129 -5.18 -9.37 20.05
N LYS A 130 -5.55 -8.25 20.66
CA LYS A 130 -5.35 -6.91 20.06
C LYS A 130 -3.86 -6.56 19.98
N LEU A 131 -3.44 -6.03 18.84
CA LEU A 131 -2.11 -5.47 18.67
C LEU A 131 -2.08 -4.04 19.23
N LYS A 132 -1.07 -3.74 20.06
CA LYS A 132 -1.00 -2.45 20.76
C LYS A 132 -0.73 -1.27 19.82
N MET A 133 0.11 -1.48 18.81
CA MET A 133 0.56 -0.45 17.88
C MET A 133 0.70 -1.05 16.45
N PRO A 134 -0.40 -1.19 15.70
CA PRO A 134 -0.35 -1.60 14.30
C PRO A 134 0.04 -0.44 13.34
N GLY A 135 0.66 -0.78 12.20
CA GLY A 135 0.93 0.16 11.11
C GLY A 135 1.76 1.38 11.53
N LEU A 136 1.31 2.56 11.13
CA LEU A 136 1.93 3.84 11.49
C LEU A 136 1.74 4.23 12.96
N MET A 137 1.01 3.47 13.78
CA MET A 137 1.02 3.73 15.22
C MET A 137 2.41 3.46 15.84
N ARG A 138 3.25 2.64 15.21
CA ARG A 138 4.63 2.44 15.66
C ARG A 138 5.58 3.49 15.09
N THR A 139 6.42 4.04 15.96
CA THR A 139 7.39 5.08 15.60
C THR A 139 8.49 4.57 14.65
N ASP A 140 8.91 3.31 14.76
CA ASP A 140 9.89 2.70 13.86
C ASP A 140 9.35 2.61 12.42
N THR A 141 8.09 2.20 12.24
CA THR A 141 7.42 2.18 10.93
C THR A 141 7.40 3.58 10.29
N THR A 142 7.07 4.60 11.08
CA THR A 142 7.03 6.00 10.62
C THR A 142 8.41 6.53 10.25
N LYS A 143 9.43 6.24 11.06
CA LYS A 143 10.83 6.60 10.75
C LYS A 143 11.31 5.94 9.46
N LYS A 144 10.97 4.67 9.23
CA LYS A 144 11.28 3.97 7.98
C LYS A 144 10.61 4.66 6.79
N ALA A 145 9.32 4.98 6.89
CA ALA A 145 8.61 5.64 5.81
C ALA A 145 9.17 7.05 5.52
N ALA A 146 9.64 7.79 6.54
CA ALA A 146 10.31 9.07 6.37
C ALA A 146 11.68 8.95 5.68
N ALA A 147 12.44 7.88 5.99
CA ALA A 147 13.70 7.60 5.31
C ALA A 147 13.47 7.29 3.81
N ASN A 148 12.48 6.47 3.49
CA ASN A 148 12.08 6.19 2.11
C ASN A 148 11.57 7.45 1.37
N ALA A 149 10.82 8.32 2.06
CA ALA A 149 10.41 9.61 1.50
C ALA A 149 11.62 10.50 1.16
N THR A 150 12.61 10.53 2.04
CA THR A 150 13.87 11.27 1.83
C THR A 150 14.62 10.77 0.60
N GLN A 151 14.71 9.46 0.44
CA GLN A 151 15.29 8.81 -0.74
C GLN A 151 14.60 9.22 -2.04
N VAL A 152 13.26 9.24 -2.05
CA VAL A 152 12.48 9.65 -3.22
C VAL A 152 12.66 11.14 -3.52
N LYS A 153 12.48 12.00 -2.51
CA LYS A 153 12.51 13.45 -2.70
C LYS A 153 13.88 13.94 -3.15
N PHE A 154 14.96 13.43 -2.56
CA PHE A 154 16.32 13.86 -2.91
C PHE A 154 16.96 13.06 -4.04
N GLY A 155 16.56 11.80 -4.26
CA GLY A 155 17.07 10.98 -5.36
C GLY A 155 16.36 11.24 -6.68
N ILE A 156 15.04 11.48 -6.65
CA ILE A 156 14.24 11.73 -7.86
C ILE A 156 13.99 13.23 -8.06
N SER A 157 13.24 13.84 -7.14
CA SER A 157 12.79 15.22 -7.26
C SER A 157 12.01 15.61 -6.00
N ASN A 158 12.23 16.83 -5.49
CA ASN A 158 11.46 17.36 -4.35
C ASN A 158 9.95 17.44 -4.66
N ASN A 159 9.58 17.50 -5.95
CA ASN A 159 8.19 17.55 -6.41
C ASN A 159 7.62 16.16 -6.75
N MET A 160 8.39 15.07 -6.58
CA MET A 160 7.87 13.72 -6.79
C MET A 160 6.84 13.40 -5.69
N PRO A 161 5.57 13.11 -6.02
CA PRO A 161 4.59 12.67 -5.04
C PRO A 161 5.07 11.45 -4.27
N TYR A 162 5.07 11.57 -2.94
CA TYR A 162 5.33 10.48 -2.01
C TYR A 162 4.13 10.31 -1.07
N ILE A 163 3.47 9.17 -1.18
CA ILE A 163 2.20 8.90 -0.50
C ILE A 163 2.40 7.70 0.42
N ILE A 164 1.96 7.80 1.66
CA ILE A 164 1.86 6.63 2.55
C ILE A 164 0.42 6.17 2.62
N VAL A 165 0.18 4.89 2.35
CA VAL A 165 -1.10 4.23 2.61
C VAL A 165 -0.97 3.35 3.85
N THR A 166 -1.95 3.41 4.75
CA THR A 166 -1.91 2.72 6.04
C THR A 166 -3.27 2.13 6.40
N SER A 167 -3.27 1.12 7.26
CA SER A 167 -4.50 0.60 7.92
C SER A 167 -4.82 1.34 9.22
N HIS A 168 -3.82 2.02 9.79
CA HIS A 168 -3.87 2.61 11.11
C HIS A 168 -3.05 3.90 11.14
N LYS A 169 -3.72 5.04 11.29
CA LYS A 169 -3.06 6.31 11.54
C LYS A 169 -2.54 6.40 12.98
N PRO A 170 -1.52 7.24 13.25
CA PRO A 170 -1.02 7.45 14.60
C PRO A 170 -2.10 7.92 15.57
N ARG A 171 -1.92 7.63 16.86
CA ARG A 171 -2.79 8.19 17.90
C ARG A 171 -2.46 9.66 18.15
N PRO A 172 -3.44 10.47 18.55
CA PRO A 172 -3.21 11.82 19.04
C PRO A 172 -2.11 11.86 20.12
N LYS A 173 -1.22 12.84 20.03
CA LYS A 173 -0.09 13.12 20.91
C LYS A 173 0.97 12.01 20.97
N SER A 174 0.99 11.09 20.00
CA SER A 174 2.03 10.07 19.90
C SER A 174 3.27 10.60 19.18
N ASN A 175 4.43 9.98 19.44
CA ASN A 175 5.67 10.31 18.71
C ASN A 175 5.51 10.14 17.19
N SER A 176 4.75 9.13 16.77
CA SER A 176 4.49 8.89 15.35
C SER A 176 3.66 10.01 14.72
N GLU A 177 2.62 10.47 15.41
CA GLU A 177 1.83 11.63 14.95
C GLU A 177 2.69 12.90 14.88
N CYS A 178 3.49 13.16 15.92
CA CYS A 178 4.40 14.29 15.98
C CYS A 178 5.34 14.31 14.75
N ILE A 179 5.97 13.18 14.42
CA ILE A 179 6.84 13.07 13.25
C ILE A 179 6.04 13.38 11.97
N LEU A 180 4.90 12.73 11.76
CA LEU A 180 4.10 12.96 10.54
C LEU A 180 3.63 14.42 10.42
N ASN A 181 3.26 15.08 11.52
CA ASN A 181 2.88 16.50 11.47
C ASN A 181 4.04 17.41 11.04
N LEU A 182 5.28 17.05 11.38
CA LEU A 182 6.47 17.79 10.94
C LEU A 182 6.68 17.65 9.43
N ILE A 183 6.58 16.43 8.90
CA ILE A 183 7.05 16.08 7.56
C ILE A 183 5.96 15.86 6.50
N THR A 184 4.69 15.91 6.88
CA THR A 184 3.54 15.73 5.96
C THR A 184 2.92 17.08 5.58
N GLY A 185 2.63 17.25 4.29
CA GLY A 185 1.96 18.42 3.73
C GLY A 185 2.63 18.94 2.45
N SER A 186 2.03 19.98 1.85
CA SER A 186 2.52 20.57 0.60
C SER A 186 3.98 21.02 0.72
N GLY A 187 4.82 20.56 -0.22
CA GLY A 187 6.25 20.89 -0.26
C GLY A 187 7.12 20.21 0.80
N LYS A 188 6.56 19.27 1.57
CA LYS A 188 7.30 18.49 2.57
C LYS A 188 7.68 17.10 2.02
N LEU A 189 8.27 16.27 2.88
CA LEU A 189 8.76 14.94 2.49
C LEU A 189 7.63 13.98 2.11
N ILE A 190 6.50 14.03 2.82
CA ILE A 190 5.34 13.18 2.58
C ILE A 190 4.19 14.07 2.14
N ASP A 191 3.62 13.80 0.97
CA ASP A 191 2.53 14.62 0.45
C ASP A 191 1.19 14.22 1.08
N MET A 192 0.96 12.91 1.30
CA MET A 192 -0.28 12.39 1.84
C MET A 192 -0.08 11.15 2.72
N VAL A 193 -0.94 11.02 3.75
CA VAL A 193 -1.08 9.80 4.56
C VAL A 193 -2.53 9.36 4.52
N VAL A 194 -2.80 8.21 3.92
CA VAL A 194 -4.12 7.74 3.50
C VAL A 194 -4.49 6.49 4.29
N ASP A 195 -5.67 6.48 4.93
CA ASP A 195 -6.26 5.26 5.49
C ASP A 195 -6.90 4.44 4.35
N VAL A 196 -6.45 3.21 4.14
CA VAL A 196 -6.94 2.33 3.05
C VAL A 196 -8.42 1.95 3.19
N THR A 197 -9.03 2.21 4.35
CA THR A 197 -10.44 1.95 4.60
C THR A 197 -11.30 3.21 4.51
N ASP A 198 -10.69 4.38 4.32
CA ASP A 198 -11.38 5.64 4.09
C ASP A 198 -11.44 5.94 2.58
N VAL A 199 -12.63 5.75 2.01
CA VAL A 199 -12.88 5.98 0.58
C VAL A 199 -12.69 7.45 0.20
N GLY A 200 -12.96 8.39 1.10
CA GLY A 200 -12.78 9.81 0.86
C GLY A 200 -11.30 10.16 0.68
N GLU A 201 -10.44 9.62 1.54
CA GLU A 201 -8.99 9.79 1.43
C GLU A 201 -8.41 9.09 0.20
N LEU A 202 -8.88 7.88 -0.12
CA LEU A 202 -8.49 7.18 -1.35
C LEU A 202 -8.87 7.95 -2.61
N LYS A 203 -10.06 8.54 -2.66
CA LYS A 203 -10.48 9.42 -3.76
C LYS A 203 -9.55 10.62 -3.92
N GLN A 204 -9.17 11.27 -2.82
CA GLN A 204 -8.22 12.37 -2.83
C GLN A 204 -6.85 11.93 -3.33
N MET A 205 -6.38 10.76 -2.89
CA MET A 205 -5.13 10.17 -3.33
C MET A 205 -5.12 9.92 -4.85
N VAL A 206 -6.16 9.28 -5.38
CA VAL A 206 -6.29 9.00 -6.81
C VAL A 206 -6.34 10.28 -7.62
N LYS A 207 -7.11 11.28 -7.18
CA LYS A 207 -7.14 12.61 -7.80
C LYS A 207 -5.73 13.24 -7.85
N TYR A 208 -5.02 13.21 -6.72
CA TYR A 208 -3.67 13.74 -6.62
C TYR A 208 -2.69 13.04 -7.58
N ILE A 209 -2.77 11.70 -7.69
CA ILE A 209 -1.98 10.91 -8.65
C ILE A 209 -2.34 11.30 -10.09
N VAL A 210 -3.62 11.45 -10.42
CA VAL A 210 -4.07 11.81 -11.77
C VAL A 210 -3.49 13.17 -12.19
N GLU A 211 -3.55 14.16 -11.30
CA GLU A 211 -3.09 15.54 -11.55
C GLU A 211 -1.56 15.68 -11.52
N ALA A 212 -0.84 14.70 -10.98
CA ALA A 212 0.61 14.75 -10.86
C ALA A 212 1.35 14.77 -12.20
N LYS A 213 2.45 15.51 -12.25
CA LYS A 213 3.38 15.48 -13.39
C LYS A 213 4.18 14.19 -13.37
N ALA A 214 4.26 13.52 -14.53
CA ALA A 214 5.14 12.37 -14.70
C ALA A 214 6.61 12.81 -14.70
N HIS A 215 7.47 12.00 -14.10
CA HIS A 215 8.91 12.16 -14.14
C HIS A 215 9.48 11.08 -15.06
N ASN A 216 10.42 11.45 -15.94
CA ASN A 216 11.03 10.54 -16.93
C ASN A 216 12.02 9.56 -16.26
N ILE A 217 11.49 8.74 -15.36
CA ILE A 217 12.14 7.69 -14.61
C ILE A 217 11.26 6.47 -14.75
N ARG A 218 11.88 5.35 -15.11
CA ARG A 218 11.19 4.09 -15.32
C ARG A 218 11.46 3.14 -14.17
N CYS A 219 10.42 2.41 -13.82
CA CYS A 219 10.52 1.30 -12.91
C CYS A 219 11.33 0.16 -13.55
N LYS A 220 12.34 -0.36 -12.86
CA LYS A 220 12.90 -1.69 -13.17
C LYS A 220 12.14 -2.69 -12.30
N SER A 221 11.08 -3.31 -12.82
CA SER A 221 10.49 -4.44 -12.08
C SER A 221 11.44 -5.63 -12.18
N SER A 222 11.67 -6.33 -11.06
CA SER A 222 12.31 -7.64 -11.15
C SER A 222 11.42 -8.53 -12.02
N GLN A 223 12.01 -9.21 -13.01
CA GLN A 223 11.37 -9.98 -14.10
C GLN A 223 10.41 -11.13 -13.68
N ARG A 224 9.84 -11.14 -12.48
CA ARG A 224 8.91 -12.19 -12.00
C ARG A 224 7.43 -11.85 -12.15
N THR A 225 7.03 -10.60 -12.35
CA THR A 225 5.64 -10.25 -12.66
C THR A 225 5.49 -9.94 -14.14
N LYS A 226 5.42 -11.00 -14.94
CA LYS A 226 4.85 -10.92 -16.31
C LYS A 226 3.50 -10.24 -16.21
N ASN A 227 3.35 -9.10 -16.89
CA ASN A 227 2.10 -8.53 -17.41
C ASN A 227 0.83 -9.31 -17.03
N MET A 228 0.32 -9.11 -15.82
CA MET A 228 -1.10 -9.37 -15.56
C MET A 228 -1.84 -8.15 -16.10
N SER A 229 -1.98 -8.13 -17.42
CA SER A 229 -2.80 -7.18 -18.13
C SER A 229 -4.20 -7.19 -17.50
N LEU A 230 -4.65 -6.02 -17.05
CA LEU A 230 -6.01 -5.73 -16.56
C LEU A 230 -7.11 -6.29 -17.49
N THR A 231 -6.78 -6.58 -18.75
CA THR A 231 -7.68 -7.14 -19.76
C THR A 231 -8.23 -8.54 -19.44
N ARG A 232 -7.56 -9.37 -18.63
CA ARG A 232 -8.10 -10.72 -18.33
C ARG A 232 -9.12 -10.76 -17.18
N TYR A 233 -9.18 -9.74 -16.34
CA TYR A 233 -10.11 -9.73 -15.20
C TYR A 233 -11.53 -9.31 -15.60
N PHE A 234 -11.68 -8.55 -16.69
CA PHE A 234 -12.98 -8.09 -17.20
C PHE A 234 -13.64 -9.02 -18.23
N THR A 235 -13.01 -10.16 -18.56
CA THR A 235 -13.55 -11.12 -19.55
C THR A 235 -14.12 -12.40 -18.94
N GLN A 236 -14.29 -12.47 -17.62
CA GLN A 236 -14.99 -13.58 -16.96
C GLN A 236 -16.11 -13.06 -16.06
N HIS A 237 -17.30 -13.02 -16.67
CA HIS A 237 -18.65 -12.83 -16.12
C HIS A 237 -19.08 -11.41 -15.76
#